data_AF-A0A482Z5V6-F1
#
_entry.id   AF-A0A482Z5V6-F1
#
_cell.length_a   1.000
_cell.length_b   1.000
_cell.length_c   1.000
_cell.angle_alpha   90.00
_cell.angle_beta   90.00
_cell.angle_gamma   90.00
#
_symmetry.space_group_name_H-M   'P 1'
#
loop_
_entity.id
_entity.type
_entity.pdbx_description
1 polymer ?
#
loop_
_entity_poly.entity_id
_entity_poly.type
_entity_poly.pdbx_seq_one_letter_code
_entity_poly.pdbx_strand_id
1 'polypeptide(L)'
;LKKNKKYEDLLSLISKAYGYSYEAYGYSYEAYFLKSDIVTKLFEYCQTSLIDEEFFKKIVRSKINNQSLYKGILEKDRYDMQYKKKVFVSDLWNFLKEQNIIDKDASHLDPETFIFYIEQLKAKNAKDKAEYHDFALECLKDYIVNNPSWRKDIINPQKLLDFDPELDEYDKQCTVKDQQNTINSSEKIIGLMRDVIENGKSDEALSQIQKQEIKQYILNDARYFKETFDFLMDSRYTTESLKKYVGNIGSVLKELSLSKNSDHAYKAKEALDSLAKRGGGMEKLLNSNDISK
;
A
#
# COMPACT_ATOMS: atom_id res chain seq x y z
N LEU A 1 -19.28 -25.52 8.86
CA LEU A 1 -18.09 -25.29 8.01
C LEU A 1 -17.50 -26.63 7.61
N LYS A 2 -17.66 -27.05 6.35
CA LYS A 2 -16.97 -28.24 5.84
C LYS A 2 -15.46 -27.97 5.92
N LYS A 3 -14.76 -28.72 6.78
CA LYS A 3 -13.30 -28.70 6.90
C LYS A 3 -12.68 -28.89 5.51
N ASN A 4 -11.98 -27.87 5.01
CA ASN A 4 -11.37 -27.90 3.69
C ASN A 4 -10.10 -28.75 3.77
N LYS A 5 -10.14 -29.98 3.26
CA LYS A 5 -9.05 -30.95 3.34
C LYS A 5 -7.72 -30.40 2.78
N LYS A 6 -7.79 -29.50 1.79
CA LYS A 6 -6.63 -28.77 1.23
C LYS A 6 -5.92 -27.87 2.26
N TYR A 7 -6.67 -27.26 3.17
CA TYR A 7 -6.14 -26.40 4.22
C TYR A 7 -5.37 -27.20 5.27
N GLU A 8 -5.89 -28.38 5.65
CA GLU A 8 -5.25 -29.30 6.59
C GLU A 8 -3.94 -29.89 6.03
N ASP A 9 -3.91 -30.25 4.74
CA ASP A 9 -2.69 -30.77 4.09
C ASP A 9 -1.58 -29.70 4.05
N LEU A 10 -1.94 -28.44 3.76
CA LEU A 10 -1.02 -27.30 3.78
C LEU A 10 -0.52 -26.99 5.20
N LEU A 11 -1.40 -26.99 6.20
CA LEU A 11 -1.02 -26.85 7.62
C LEU A 11 -0.08 -27.97 8.06
N SER A 12 -0.26 -29.20 7.56
CA SER A 12 0.62 -30.32 7.90
C SER A 12 2.05 -30.14 7.39
N LEU A 13 2.26 -29.43 6.27
CA LEU A 13 3.58 -29.10 5.75
C LEU A 13 4.34 -28.14 6.67
N ILE A 14 3.61 -27.20 7.29
CA ILE A 14 4.14 -26.25 8.27
C ILE A 14 4.46 -26.99 9.57
N SER A 15 3.51 -27.79 10.06
CA SER A 15 3.69 -28.59 11.29
C SER A 15 4.89 -29.54 11.22
N LYS A 16 5.12 -30.21 10.09
CA LYS A 16 6.27 -31.12 9.88
C LYS A 16 7.61 -30.41 9.76
N ALA A 17 7.65 -29.20 9.21
CA ALA A 17 8.88 -28.44 9.02
C ALA A 17 9.49 -27.92 10.32
N TYR A 18 8.67 -27.65 11.32
CA TYR A 18 9.11 -27.04 12.58
C TYR A 18 9.45 -28.04 13.68
N GLY A 19 9.37 -29.35 13.41
CA GLY A 19 9.88 -30.43 14.25
C GLY A 19 9.78 -30.14 15.75
N TYR A 20 8.65 -30.51 16.36
CA TYR A 20 8.21 -30.29 17.74
C TYR A 20 7.22 -29.12 17.95
N SER A 21 6.02 -29.49 18.39
CA SER A 21 5.11 -28.64 19.15
C SER A 21 5.70 -28.38 20.54
N TYR A 22 6.68 -27.49 20.66
CA TYR A 22 7.07 -26.98 21.96
C TYR A 22 6.07 -25.90 22.38
N GLU A 23 5.15 -26.25 23.29
CA GLU A 23 4.37 -25.30 24.08
C GLU A 23 5.27 -24.62 25.13
N ALA A 24 6.32 -23.91 24.70
CA ALA A 24 7.03 -23.00 25.58
C ALA A 24 6.46 -21.61 25.35
N TYR A 25 5.74 -21.09 26.34
CA TYR A 25 5.16 -19.73 26.40
C TYR A 25 3.81 -19.48 25.70
N GLY A 26 2.94 -20.49 25.54
CA GLY A 26 1.52 -20.25 25.21
C GLY A 26 1.24 -19.66 23.82
N TYR A 27 2.24 -19.64 22.93
CA TYR A 27 2.08 -19.30 21.51
C TYR A 27 2.63 -20.46 20.68
N SER A 28 1.77 -21.18 19.96
CA SER A 28 2.25 -22.18 19.01
C SER A 28 2.97 -21.49 17.84
N TYR A 29 4.01 -22.11 17.28
CA TYR A 29 4.61 -21.63 16.03
C TYR A 29 3.58 -21.57 14.88
N GLU A 30 2.54 -22.40 14.95
CA GLU A 30 1.33 -22.28 14.14
C GLU A 30 0.68 -20.91 14.31
N ALA A 31 0.55 -20.36 15.52
CA ALA A 31 -0.01 -19.02 15.75
C ALA A 31 0.84 -17.88 15.17
N TYR A 32 2.16 -18.02 15.09
CA TYR A 32 3.04 -17.06 14.39
C TYR A 32 2.95 -17.19 12.88
N PHE A 33 2.92 -18.43 12.36
CA PHE A 33 2.69 -18.68 10.94
C PHE A 33 1.30 -18.17 10.49
N LEU A 34 0.26 -18.44 11.30
CA LEU A 34 -1.14 -17.99 11.13
C LEU A 34 -1.31 -16.47 11.21
N LYS A 35 -0.34 -15.75 11.79
CA LYS A 35 -0.27 -14.29 11.81
C LYS A 35 0.49 -13.69 10.63
N SER A 36 1.17 -14.50 9.83
CA SER A 36 1.82 -14.00 8.62
C SER A 36 0.77 -13.71 7.53
N ASP A 37 1.05 -12.68 6.76
CA ASP A 37 0.48 -12.28 5.47
C ASP A 37 0.26 -13.44 4.48
N ILE A 38 0.96 -14.57 4.68
CA ILE A 38 0.72 -15.82 3.94
C ILE A 38 -0.67 -16.35 4.19
N VAL A 39 -1.22 -16.28 5.40
CA VAL A 39 -2.50 -16.93 5.77
C VAL A 39 -3.70 -16.22 5.16
N THR A 40 -3.62 -14.90 5.04
CA THR A 40 -4.60 -14.10 4.29
C THR A 40 -4.55 -14.47 2.81
N LYS A 41 -3.34 -14.55 2.21
CA LYS A 41 -3.15 -15.02 0.83
C LYS A 41 -3.54 -16.51 0.66
N LEU A 42 -3.42 -17.34 1.70
CA LEU A 42 -3.80 -18.75 1.76
C LEU A 42 -5.34 -18.91 1.80
N PHE A 43 -6.02 -18.02 2.52
CA PHE A 43 -7.47 -17.91 2.54
C PHE A 43 -8.00 -17.48 1.16
N GLU A 44 -7.40 -16.46 0.56
CA GLU A 44 -7.72 -16.02 -0.81
C GLU A 44 -7.46 -17.13 -1.84
N TYR A 45 -6.35 -17.85 -1.73
CA TYR A 45 -6.03 -19.03 -2.55
C TYR A 45 -7.10 -20.12 -2.44
N CYS A 46 -7.53 -20.46 -1.21
CA CYS A 46 -8.55 -21.48 -0.97
C CYS A 46 -9.94 -21.06 -1.46
N GLN A 47 -10.21 -19.76 -1.57
CA GLN A 47 -11.47 -19.21 -2.07
C GLN A 47 -11.51 -19.05 -3.59
N THR A 48 -10.38 -18.78 -4.25
CA THR A 48 -10.34 -18.36 -5.66
C THR A 48 -9.78 -19.39 -6.64
N SER A 49 -8.94 -20.35 -6.21
CA SER A 49 -8.32 -21.38 -7.09
C SER A 49 -7.57 -20.85 -8.33
N LEU A 50 -7.01 -19.62 -8.27
CA LEU A 50 -6.38 -18.96 -9.43
C LEU A 50 -4.84 -19.15 -9.55
N ILE A 51 -4.18 -19.82 -8.60
CA ILE A 51 -2.71 -20.00 -8.58
C ILE A 51 -2.36 -21.49 -8.65
N ASP A 52 -1.31 -21.84 -9.41
CA ASP A 52 -0.77 -23.20 -9.52
C ASP A 52 -0.27 -23.72 -8.16
N GLU A 53 -0.70 -24.94 -7.80
CA GLU A 53 -0.45 -25.56 -6.50
C GLU A 53 1.04 -25.91 -6.31
N GLU A 54 1.75 -26.30 -7.38
CA GLU A 54 3.19 -26.60 -7.32
C GLU A 54 4.03 -25.33 -7.16
N PHE A 55 3.69 -24.26 -7.88
CA PHE A 55 4.27 -22.94 -7.68
C PHE A 55 4.11 -22.47 -6.22
N PHE A 56 2.91 -22.63 -5.64
CA PHE A 56 2.66 -22.27 -4.24
C PHE A 56 3.44 -23.15 -3.24
N LYS A 57 3.48 -24.48 -3.44
CA LYS A 57 4.30 -25.38 -2.60
C LYS A 57 5.78 -25.01 -2.64
N LYS A 58 6.28 -24.56 -3.80
CA LYS A 58 7.66 -24.10 -3.96
C LYS A 58 7.93 -22.85 -3.12
N ILE A 59 7.00 -21.88 -3.10
CA ILE A 59 7.07 -20.68 -2.24
C ILE A 59 7.10 -21.07 -0.76
N VAL A 60 6.17 -21.92 -0.31
CA VAL A 60 6.08 -22.35 1.10
C VAL A 60 7.34 -23.10 1.54
N ARG A 61 7.85 -24.03 0.71
CA ARG A 61 9.09 -24.77 1.01
C ARG A 61 10.31 -23.85 1.05
N SER A 62 10.39 -22.87 0.13
CA SER A 62 11.43 -21.84 0.14
C SER A 62 11.43 -21.11 1.48
N LYS A 63 10.27 -20.60 1.93
CA LYS A 63 10.15 -19.90 3.22
C LYS A 63 10.60 -20.73 4.43
N ILE A 64 10.17 -21.99 4.49
CA ILE A 64 10.56 -22.93 5.55
C ILE A 64 12.09 -23.14 5.58
N ASN A 65 12.68 -23.37 4.41
CA ASN A 65 14.12 -23.61 4.29
C ASN A 65 14.92 -22.34 4.60
N ASN A 66 14.43 -21.17 4.21
CA ASN A 66 15.13 -19.90 4.45
C ASN A 66 15.13 -19.55 5.95
N GLN A 67 14.01 -19.79 6.64
CA GLN A 67 13.92 -19.57 8.09
C GLN A 67 14.82 -20.52 8.89
N SER A 68 14.98 -21.77 8.45
CA SER A 68 15.89 -22.74 9.10
C SER A 68 17.36 -22.44 8.80
N LEU A 69 17.70 -22.08 7.57
CA LEU A 69 19.06 -21.67 7.17
C LEU A 69 19.55 -20.46 7.96
N TYR A 70 18.74 -19.42 8.06
CA TYR A 70 19.06 -18.22 8.84
C TYR A 70 19.27 -18.54 10.33
N LYS A 71 18.34 -19.27 10.96
CA LYS A 71 18.46 -19.65 12.37
C LYS A 71 19.76 -20.42 12.59
N GLY A 72 20.12 -21.30 11.66
CA GLY A 72 21.39 -22.01 11.67
C GLY A 72 22.61 -21.09 11.60
N ILE A 73 22.60 -20.03 10.79
CA ILE A 73 23.71 -19.05 10.71
C ILE A 73 23.87 -18.31 12.04
N LEU A 74 22.78 -17.81 12.64
CA LEU A 74 22.85 -17.10 13.92
C LEU A 74 23.23 -18.01 15.09
N GLU A 75 22.71 -19.23 15.12
CA GLU A 75 22.99 -20.19 16.17
C GLU A 75 24.47 -20.58 16.15
N LYS A 76 25.04 -20.81 14.97
CA LYS A 76 26.47 -21.03 14.79
C LYS A 76 27.29 -19.81 15.25
N ASP A 77 26.91 -18.60 14.85
CA ASP A 77 27.62 -17.37 15.30
C ASP A 77 27.60 -17.18 16.82
N ARG A 78 26.55 -17.66 17.51
CA ARG A 78 26.43 -17.55 18.96
C ARG A 78 27.13 -18.67 19.73
N TYR A 79 27.07 -19.90 19.25
CA TYR A 79 27.40 -21.08 20.05
C TYR A 79 28.50 -21.96 19.46
N ASP A 80 28.74 -21.90 18.14
CA ASP A 80 29.83 -22.63 17.52
C ASP A 80 31.14 -21.83 17.62
N MET A 81 31.96 -22.18 18.60
CA MET A 81 33.27 -21.55 18.84
C MET A 81 34.25 -21.68 17.66
N GLN A 82 34.01 -22.62 16.74
CA GLN A 82 34.81 -22.79 15.53
C GLN A 82 34.28 -21.95 14.36
N TYR A 83 33.06 -21.42 14.46
CA TYR A 83 32.43 -20.63 13.43
C TYR A 83 32.98 -19.21 13.41
N LYS A 84 33.95 -19.00 12.51
CA LYS A 84 34.70 -17.74 12.45
C LYS A 84 33.82 -16.61 11.92
N LYS A 85 34.05 -15.40 12.46
CA LYS A 85 33.43 -14.14 12.01
C LYS A 85 33.39 -13.96 10.48
N LYS A 86 34.48 -14.30 9.78
CA LYS A 86 34.56 -14.19 8.30
C LYS A 86 33.61 -15.17 7.59
N VAL A 87 33.40 -16.36 8.16
CA VAL A 87 32.48 -17.37 7.64
C VAL A 87 31.05 -16.91 7.85
N PHE A 88 30.70 -16.39 9.03
CA PHE A 88 29.40 -15.76 9.29
C PHE A 88 29.07 -14.67 8.26
N VAL A 89 29.99 -13.74 8.03
CA VAL A 89 29.78 -12.65 7.07
C VAL A 89 29.52 -13.20 5.66
N SER A 90 30.31 -14.19 5.23
CA SER A 90 30.12 -14.83 3.92
C SER A 90 28.78 -15.54 3.80
N ASP A 91 28.41 -16.34 4.81
CA ASP A 91 27.18 -17.13 4.80
C ASP A 91 25.94 -16.22 4.82
N LEU A 92 25.93 -15.21 5.69
CA LEU A 92 24.83 -14.25 5.76
C LEU A 92 24.74 -13.41 4.47
N TRP A 93 25.87 -12.99 3.91
CA TRP A 93 25.87 -12.21 2.67
C TRP A 93 25.35 -13.02 1.48
N ASN A 94 25.77 -14.28 1.36
CA ASN A 94 25.28 -15.16 0.31
C ASN A 94 23.79 -15.46 0.49
N PHE A 95 23.34 -15.71 1.73
CA PHE A 95 21.92 -15.86 2.04
C PHE A 95 21.11 -14.65 1.56
N LEU A 96 21.50 -13.42 1.93
CA LEU A 96 20.76 -12.22 1.52
C LEU A 96 20.73 -12.01 0.00
N LYS A 97 21.83 -12.28 -0.70
CA LYS A 97 21.87 -12.20 -2.17
C LYS A 97 20.98 -13.25 -2.84
N GLU A 98 20.99 -14.49 -2.34
CA GLU A 98 20.13 -15.55 -2.86
C GLU A 98 18.65 -15.23 -2.65
N GLN A 99 18.30 -14.64 -1.50
CA GLN A 99 16.93 -14.16 -1.26
C GLN A 99 16.54 -13.02 -2.21
N ASN A 100 17.45 -12.11 -2.53
CA ASN A 100 17.19 -11.03 -3.49
C ASN A 100 17.01 -11.53 -4.94
N ILE A 101 17.58 -12.71 -5.28
CA ILE A 101 17.47 -13.31 -6.62
C ILE A 101 16.19 -14.15 -6.78
N ILE A 102 15.62 -14.65 -5.68
CA ILE A 102 14.52 -15.64 -5.73
C ILE A 102 13.12 -15.00 -5.73
N ASP A 103 12.92 -13.74 -5.31
CA ASP A 103 11.60 -13.10 -5.34
C ASP A 103 11.63 -11.60 -5.66
N LYS A 104 11.39 -11.27 -6.93
CA LYS A 104 10.94 -9.92 -7.34
C LYS A 104 9.55 -9.57 -6.79
N ASP A 105 8.82 -10.55 -6.24
CA ASP A 105 7.55 -10.38 -5.53
C ASP A 105 7.74 -10.17 -4.00
N ALA A 106 8.90 -9.63 -3.59
CA ALA A 106 9.22 -8.87 -2.37
C ALA A 106 8.24 -8.92 -1.18
N SER A 107 7.75 -10.10 -0.81
CA SER A 107 6.73 -10.29 0.24
C SER A 107 7.18 -11.31 1.28
N HIS A 108 8.48 -11.59 1.36
CA HIS A 108 8.99 -12.78 2.06
C HIS A 108 10.06 -12.50 3.12
N LEU A 109 10.81 -11.40 2.99
CA LEU A 109 11.66 -10.87 4.05
C LEU A 109 10.99 -9.63 4.62
N ASP A 110 10.46 -9.77 5.83
CA ASP A 110 10.02 -8.65 6.64
C ASP A 110 11.14 -7.58 6.69
N PRO A 111 10.87 -6.32 6.31
CA PRO A 111 11.89 -5.28 6.22
C PRO A 111 12.68 -5.08 7.51
N GLU A 112 12.04 -5.25 8.66
CA GLU A 112 12.72 -5.10 9.95
C GLU A 112 13.79 -6.18 10.17
N THR A 113 13.44 -7.41 9.82
CA THR A 113 14.32 -8.57 9.89
C THR A 113 15.47 -8.44 8.89
N PHE A 114 15.19 -7.97 7.68
CA PHE A 114 16.19 -7.68 6.66
C PHE A 114 17.19 -6.60 7.13
N ILE A 115 16.70 -5.46 7.63
CA ILE A 115 17.53 -4.37 8.16
C ILE A 115 18.42 -4.87 9.29
N PHE A 116 17.88 -5.68 10.21
CA PHE A 116 18.66 -6.27 11.29
C PHE A 116 19.87 -7.08 10.76
N TYR A 117 19.70 -7.85 9.68
CA TYR A 117 20.80 -8.61 9.09
C TYR A 117 21.86 -7.74 8.42
N ILE A 118 21.43 -6.69 7.74
CA ILE A 118 22.33 -5.70 7.16
C ILE A 118 23.19 -5.04 8.25
N GLU A 119 22.59 -4.70 9.39
CA GLU A 119 23.33 -4.15 10.53
C GLU A 119 24.34 -5.16 11.13
N GLN A 120 24.01 -6.46 11.14
CA GLN A 120 24.97 -7.49 11.57
C GLN A 120 26.16 -7.60 10.62
N LEU A 121 25.94 -7.52 9.31
CA LEU A 121 27.01 -7.49 8.31
C LEU A 121 27.90 -6.26 8.51
N LYS A 122 27.30 -5.06 8.65
CA LYS A 122 28.03 -3.80 8.90
C LYS A 122 28.85 -3.87 10.20
N ALA A 123 28.31 -4.43 11.27
CA ALA A 123 29.01 -4.54 12.55
C ALA A 123 30.19 -5.51 12.49
N LYS A 124 30.05 -6.62 11.76
CA LYS A 124 31.07 -7.68 11.69
C LYS A 124 32.08 -7.50 10.55
N ASN A 125 31.75 -6.76 9.50
CA ASN A 125 32.66 -6.43 8.42
C ASN A 125 32.58 -4.94 8.08
N ALA A 126 33.37 -4.14 8.80
CA ALA A 126 33.36 -2.69 8.65
C ALA A 126 33.88 -2.20 7.29
N LYS A 127 34.69 -3.02 6.60
CA LYS A 127 35.33 -2.65 5.33
C LYS A 127 34.30 -2.50 4.21
N ASP A 128 33.28 -3.36 4.20
CA ASP A 128 32.31 -3.45 3.11
C ASP A 128 30.93 -2.87 3.54
N LYS A 129 30.92 -2.00 4.56
CA LYS A 129 29.71 -1.36 5.09
C LYS A 129 28.89 -0.63 4.03
N ALA A 130 29.58 0.06 3.12
CA ALA A 130 28.94 0.79 2.02
C ALA A 130 28.23 -0.18 1.07
N GLU A 131 28.91 -1.26 0.67
CA GLU A 131 28.31 -2.29 -0.20
C GLU A 131 27.03 -2.90 0.39
N TYR A 132 27.04 -3.20 1.70
CA TYR A 132 25.84 -3.72 2.37
C TYR A 132 24.72 -2.68 2.48
N HIS A 133 25.08 -1.41 2.67
CA HIS A 133 24.11 -0.32 2.74
C HIS A 133 23.46 -0.09 1.37
N ASP A 134 24.25 0.06 0.32
CA ASP A 134 23.78 0.31 -1.05
C ASP A 134 22.89 -0.84 -1.54
N PHE A 135 23.31 -2.09 -1.29
CA PHE A 135 22.49 -3.27 -1.58
C PHE A 135 21.13 -3.22 -0.85
N ALA A 136 21.14 -2.88 0.43
CA ALA A 136 19.91 -2.82 1.21
C ALA A 136 18.98 -1.70 0.76
N LEU A 137 19.54 -0.54 0.41
CA LEU A 137 18.79 0.60 -0.08
C LEU A 137 18.01 0.24 -1.34
N GLU A 138 18.65 -0.41 -2.32
CA GLU A 138 18.00 -0.85 -3.55
C GLU A 138 16.88 -1.88 -3.26
N CYS A 139 17.14 -2.87 -2.41
CA CYS A 139 16.12 -3.85 -2.01
C CYS A 139 14.90 -3.20 -1.32
N LEU A 140 15.12 -2.19 -0.48
CA LEU A 140 14.05 -1.51 0.25
C LEU A 140 13.23 -0.57 -0.65
N LYS A 141 13.86 0.09 -1.64
CA LYS A 141 13.13 0.83 -2.68
C LYS A 141 12.24 -0.09 -3.50
N ASP A 142 12.78 -1.22 -3.95
CA ASP A 142 12.01 -2.23 -4.68
C ASP A 142 10.84 -2.76 -3.83
N TYR A 143 11.05 -2.94 -2.53
CA TYR A 143 9.98 -3.34 -1.61
C TYR A 143 8.85 -2.31 -1.54
N ILE A 144 9.16 -1.02 -1.40
CA ILE A 144 8.17 0.08 -1.36
C ILE A 144 7.28 0.07 -2.61
N VAL A 145 7.89 -0.04 -3.81
CA VAL A 145 7.15 0.03 -5.08
C VAL A 145 6.26 -1.20 -5.29
N ASN A 146 6.77 -2.40 -4.95
CA ASN A 146 6.06 -3.64 -5.22
C ASN A 146 5.00 -3.99 -4.16
N ASN A 147 4.96 -3.26 -3.03
CA ASN A 147 4.01 -3.48 -1.95
C ASN A 147 3.25 -2.19 -1.60
N PRO A 148 2.20 -1.79 -2.35
CA PRO A 148 1.48 -0.54 -2.12
C PRO A 148 0.83 -0.41 -0.72
N SER A 149 0.62 -1.53 -0.03
CA SER A 149 0.06 -1.56 1.34
C SER A 149 1.12 -1.70 2.44
N TRP A 150 2.41 -1.62 2.10
CA TRP A 150 3.52 -1.93 3.01
C TRP A 150 3.45 -1.22 4.37
N ARG A 151 2.97 0.04 4.38
CA ARG A 151 2.81 0.85 5.60
C ARG A 151 1.84 0.23 6.62
N LYS A 152 0.90 -0.60 6.17
CA LYS A 152 -0.08 -1.32 7.01
C LYS A 152 0.38 -2.73 7.35
N ASP A 153 1.26 -3.29 6.52
CA ASP A 153 1.66 -4.71 6.59
C ASP A 153 2.83 -4.94 7.54
N ILE A 154 3.54 -3.89 7.96
CA ILE A 154 4.66 -3.97 8.90
C ILE A 154 4.35 -3.31 10.25
N ILE A 155 4.98 -3.85 11.30
CA ILE A 155 4.74 -3.42 12.68
C ILE A 155 5.30 -2.02 12.91
N ASN A 156 6.51 -1.73 12.42
CA ASN A 156 7.13 -0.42 12.57
C ASN A 156 7.62 0.15 11.22
N PRO A 157 6.74 0.87 10.49
CA PRO A 157 7.12 1.52 9.23
C PRO A 157 8.26 2.52 9.34
N GLN A 158 8.40 3.16 10.50
CA GLN A 158 9.45 4.15 10.71
C GLN A 158 10.84 3.51 10.66
N LYS A 159 10.98 2.25 11.07
CA LYS A 159 12.26 1.53 11.03
C LYS A 159 12.78 1.32 9.60
N LEU A 160 11.88 1.19 8.62
CA LEU A 160 12.24 1.15 7.20
C LEU A 160 12.72 2.52 6.74
N LEU A 161 11.95 3.57 7.04
CA LEU A 161 12.26 4.94 6.61
C LEU A 161 13.51 5.51 7.28
N ASP A 162 13.80 5.10 8.51
CA ASP A 162 14.98 5.52 9.27
C ASP A 162 16.27 4.78 8.83
N PHE A 163 16.16 3.75 7.98
CA PHE A 163 17.34 3.03 7.51
C PHE A 163 18.25 3.93 6.65
N ASP A 164 17.64 4.75 5.79
CA ASP A 164 18.33 5.76 5.00
C ASP A 164 17.39 6.95 4.66
N PRO A 165 17.85 8.21 4.79
CA PRO A 165 17.05 9.39 4.43
C PRO A 165 16.45 9.37 3.01
N GLU A 166 17.10 8.70 2.06
CA GLU A 166 16.61 8.56 0.69
C GLU A 166 15.31 7.74 0.63
N LEU A 167 15.07 6.83 1.57
CA LEU A 167 13.83 6.02 1.60
C LEU A 167 12.59 6.84 1.95
N ASP A 168 12.71 7.81 2.87
CA ASP A 168 11.61 8.72 3.21
C ASP A 168 11.24 9.61 2.02
N GLU A 169 12.23 10.15 1.32
CA GLU A 169 12.01 10.95 0.12
C GLU A 169 11.45 10.10 -1.02
N TYR A 170 11.97 8.87 -1.20
CA TYR A 170 11.51 7.96 -2.24
C TYR A 170 10.06 7.51 -2.02
N ASP A 171 9.65 7.18 -0.79
CA ASP A 171 8.26 6.84 -0.49
C ASP A 171 7.32 8.02 -0.76
N LYS A 172 7.71 9.25 -0.40
CA LYS A 172 6.92 10.45 -0.73
C LYS A 172 6.73 10.58 -2.24
N GLN A 173 7.78 10.37 -3.02
CA GLN A 173 7.71 10.40 -4.48
C GLN A 173 6.79 9.31 -5.04
N CYS A 174 6.86 8.09 -4.51
CA CYS A 174 5.97 6.99 -4.89
C CYS A 174 4.51 7.36 -4.59
N THR A 175 4.24 7.87 -3.39
CA THR A 175 2.91 8.31 -2.95
C THR A 175 2.35 9.40 -3.87
N VAL A 176 3.15 10.42 -4.21
CA VAL A 176 2.75 11.49 -5.13
C VAL A 176 2.48 10.94 -6.53
N LYS A 177 3.32 10.04 -7.03
CA LYS A 177 3.16 9.43 -8.35
C LYS A 177 1.89 8.58 -8.45
N ASP A 178 1.59 7.79 -7.42
CA ASP A 178 0.38 6.98 -7.37
C ASP A 178 -0.88 7.84 -7.24
N GLN A 179 -0.82 8.90 -6.45
CA GLN A 179 -1.90 9.89 -6.36
C GLN A 179 -2.13 10.58 -7.71
N GLN A 180 -1.06 11.06 -8.36
CA GLN A 180 -1.15 11.71 -9.66
C GLN A 180 -1.67 10.74 -10.72
N ASN A 181 -1.24 9.47 -10.71
CA ASN A 181 -1.78 8.43 -11.56
C ASN A 181 -3.27 8.18 -11.32
N THR A 182 -3.77 8.40 -10.10
CA THR A 182 -5.18 8.22 -9.76
C THR A 182 -6.04 9.38 -10.24
N ILE A 183 -5.51 10.61 -10.31
CA ILE A 183 -6.27 11.82 -10.71
C ILE A 183 -5.90 12.40 -12.09
N ASN A 184 -5.08 11.70 -12.89
CA ASN A 184 -4.57 12.19 -14.18
C ASN A 184 -5.57 12.20 -15.35
N SER A 185 -6.82 11.82 -15.12
CA SER A 185 -7.85 11.83 -16.18
C SER A 185 -9.24 12.00 -15.61
N SER A 186 -10.14 12.57 -16.42
CA SER A 186 -11.55 12.71 -16.09
C SER A 186 -12.21 11.36 -15.76
N GLU A 187 -11.87 10.31 -16.51
CA GLU A 187 -12.43 8.96 -16.32
C GLU A 187 -12.11 8.37 -14.95
N LYS A 188 -10.86 8.48 -14.48
CA LYS A 188 -10.48 7.98 -13.15
C LYS A 188 -11.14 8.78 -12.03
N ILE A 189 -11.23 10.10 -12.17
CA ILE A 189 -11.91 10.95 -11.19
C ILE A 189 -13.40 10.63 -11.14
N ILE A 190 -14.05 10.35 -12.27
CA ILE A 190 -15.43 9.84 -12.31
C ILE A 190 -15.55 8.54 -11.53
N GLY A 191 -14.61 7.60 -11.72
CA GLY A 191 -14.55 6.36 -10.94
C GLY A 191 -14.52 6.62 -9.43
N LEU A 192 -13.65 7.52 -8.98
CA LEU A 192 -13.57 7.94 -7.58
C LEU A 192 -14.89 8.55 -7.05
N MET A 193 -15.53 9.42 -7.83
CA MET A 193 -16.82 10.00 -7.45
C MET A 193 -17.90 8.93 -7.27
N ARG A 194 -17.94 7.93 -8.16
CA ARG A 194 -18.89 6.80 -8.05
C ARG A 194 -18.60 5.91 -6.86
N ASP A 195 -17.33 5.60 -6.59
CA ASP A 195 -16.93 4.82 -5.41
C ASP A 195 -17.33 5.48 -4.09
N VAL A 196 -17.28 6.82 -4.02
CA VAL A 196 -17.78 7.55 -2.85
C VAL A 196 -19.30 7.38 -2.69
N ILE A 197 -20.07 7.44 -3.78
CA ILE A 197 -21.55 7.28 -3.73
C ILE A 197 -21.93 5.86 -3.36
N GLU A 198 -21.33 4.87 -4.03
CA GLU A 198 -21.70 3.46 -3.91
C GLU A 198 -21.16 2.81 -2.64
N ASN A 199 -19.91 3.12 -2.29
CA ASN A 199 -19.17 2.40 -1.26
C ASN A 199 -18.81 3.28 -0.04
N GLY A 200 -19.01 4.60 -0.10
CA GLY A 200 -18.58 5.52 0.96
C GLY A 200 -17.06 5.53 1.16
N LYS A 201 -16.28 5.14 0.14
CA LYS A 201 -14.82 5.02 0.18
C LYS A 201 -14.17 6.06 -0.72
N SER A 202 -12.94 6.46 -0.38
CA SER A 202 -12.01 7.23 -1.22
C SER A 202 -12.35 8.72 -1.44
N ASP A 203 -12.30 9.51 -0.36
CA ASP A 203 -12.45 10.97 -0.39
C ASP A 203 -11.12 11.75 -0.43
N GLU A 204 -10.06 11.18 0.11
CA GLU A 204 -8.74 11.84 0.20
C GLU A 204 -8.19 12.22 -1.19
N ALA A 205 -8.26 11.31 -2.17
CA ALA A 205 -7.78 11.56 -3.53
C ALA A 205 -8.54 12.70 -4.22
N LEU A 206 -9.87 12.76 -4.05
CA LEU A 206 -10.70 13.83 -4.61
C LEU A 206 -10.34 15.20 -4.01
N SER A 207 -10.02 15.25 -2.71
CA SER A 207 -9.67 16.50 -2.01
C SER A 207 -8.37 17.18 -2.50
N GLN A 208 -7.53 16.46 -3.26
CA GLN A 208 -6.28 16.96 -3.83
C GLN A 208 -6.45 17.62 -5.19
N ILE A 209 -7.58 17.40 -5.86
CA ILE A 209 -7.83 17.93 -7.20
C ILE A 209 -8.00 19.45 -7.11
N GLN A 210 -7.17 20.17 -7.85
CA GLN A 210 -7.13 21.63 -7.78
C GLN A 210 -8.31 22.25 -8.53
N LYS A 211 -8.73 23.43 -8.08
CA LYS A 211 -9.84 24.20 -8.70
C LYS A 211 -9.63 24.37 -10.22
N GLN A 212 -8.41 24.68 -10.65
CA GLN A 212 -8.07 24.87 -12.06
C GLN A 212 -8.24 23.58 -12.88
N GLU A 213 -7.88 22.42 -12.32
CA GLU A 213 -8.03 21.11 -12.98
C GLU A 213 -9.50 20.76 -13.12
N ILE A 214 -10.31 20.93 -12.06
CA ILE A 214 -11.76 20.74 -12.10
C ILE A 214 -12.39 21.61 -13.19
N LYS A 215 -12.00 22.89 -13.29
CA LYS A 215 -12.47 23.78 -14.35
C LYS A 215 -12.13 23.27 -15.74
N GLN A 216 -10.89 22.80 -15.94
CA GLN A 216 -10.48 22.22 -17.23
C GLN A 216 -11.30 20.97 -17.56
N TYR A 217 -11.49 20.04 -16.61
CA TYR A 217 -12.28 18.84 -16.84
C TYR A 217 -13.75 19.14 -17.12
N ILE A 218 -14.37 20.10 -16.41
CA ILE A 218 -15.75 20.53 -16.68
C ILE A 218 -15.89 21.12 -18.10
N LEU A 219 -14.91 21.89 -18.55
CA LEU A 219 -14.95 22.52 -19.87
C LEU A 219 -14.68 21.54 -21.01
N ASN A 220 -13.82 20.54 -20.78
CA ASN A 220 -13.30 19.67 -21.83
C ASN A 220 -13.99 18.28 -21.90
N ASP A 221 -14.65 17.82 -20.83
CA ASP A 221 -15.34 16.52 -20.79
C ASP A 221 -16.77 16.67 -20.26
N ALA A 222 -17.75 16.62 -21.17
CA ALA A 222 -19.17 16.71 -20.81
C ALA A 222 -19.62 15.55 -19.88
N ARG A 223 -18.99 14.38 -19.96
CA ARG A 223 -19.29 13.26 -19.05
C ARG A 223 -18.82 13.60 -17.64
N TYR A 224 -17.64 14.19 -17.51
CA TYR A 224 -17.13 14.66 -16.22
C TYR A 224 -18.08 15.66 -15.58
N PHE A 225 -18.56 16.65 -16.35
CA PHE A 225 -19.49 17.64 -15.80
C PHE A 225 -20.82 17.01 -15.35
N LYS A 226 -21.38 16.09 -16.16
CA LYS A 226 -22.60 15.35 -15.79
C LYS A 226 -22.39 14.55 -14.48
N GLU A 227 -21.32 13.76 -14.41
CA GLU A 227 -21.04 12.92 -13.23
C GLU A 227 -20.71 13.75 -12.00
N THR A 228 -20.07 14.92 -12.18
CA THR A 228 -19.88 15.89 -11.10
C THR A 228 -21.22 16.39 -10.58
N PHE A 229 -22.15 16.74 -11.47
CA PHE A 229 -23.50 17.16 -11.07
C PHE A 229 -24.25 16.04 -10.33
N ASP A 230 -24.22 14.82 -10.86
CA ASP A 230 -24.88 13.65 -10.25
C ASP A 230 -24.25 13.34 -8.88
N PHE A 231 -22.92 13.39 -8.77
CA PHE A 231 -22.20 13.28 -7.51
C PHE A 231 -22.70 14.33 -6.51
N LEU A 232 -22.85 15.57 -6.96
CA LEU A 232 -23.35 16.64 -6.10
C LEU A 232 -24.81 16.43 -5.67
N MET A 233 -25.59 15.76 -6.52
CA MET A 233 -27.02 15.43 -6.35
C MET A 233 -27.29 14.12 -5.60
N ASP A 234 -26.29 13.31 -5.29
CA ASP A 234 -26.46 12.05 -4.55
C ASP A 234 -25.75 12.08 -3.20
N SER A 235 -24.50 12.55 -3.18
CA SER A 235 -23.62 12.32 -2.04
C SER A 235 -24.09 12.97 -0.72
N ARG A 236 -23.91 12.20 0.35
CA ARG A 236 -24.15 12.56 1.75
C ARG A 236 -22.81 12.94 2.37
N TYR A 237 -22.38 14.19 2.18
CA TYR A 237 -21.05 14.65 2.58
C TYR A 237 -20.89 14.71 4.09
N THR A 238 -20.02 13.88 4.65
CA THR A 238 -19.76 13.87 6.10
C THR A 238 -18.30 14.18 6.44
N THR A 239 -17.36 14.02 5.50
CA THR A 239 -15.92 14.19 5.73
C THR A 239 -15.38 15.53 5.26
N GLU A 240 -14.31 16.00 5.90
CA GLU A 240 -13.71 17.32 5.63
C GLU A 240 -13.02 17.39 4.25
N SER A 241 -12.38 16.29 3.85
CA SER A 241 -11.82 16.05 2.51
C SER A 241 -12.85 16.23 1.40
N LEU A 242 -14.05 15.65 1.54
CA LEU A 242 -15.14 15.83 0.57
C LEU A 242 -15.67 17.26 0.54
N LYS A 243 -15.79 17.93 1.69
CA LYS A 243 -16.22 19.34 1.73
C LYS A 243 -15.27 20.23 0.92
N LYS A 244 -13.96 20.00 1.00
CA LYS A 244 -12.97 20.74 0.21
C LYS A 244 -13.18 20.54 -1.30
N TYR A 245 -13.32 19.29 -1.75
CA TYR A 245 -13.55 19.00 -3.16
C TYR A 245 -14.86 19.63 -3.69
N VAL A 246 -15.94 19.50 -2.92
CA VAL A 246 -17.25 20.12 -3.22
C VAL A 246 -17.17 21.64 -3.28
N GLY A 247 -16.45 22.25 -2.34
CA GLY A 247 -16.20 23.69 -2.31
C GLY A 247 -15.47 24.17 -3.57
N ASN A 248 -14.45 23.42 -4.02
CA ASN A 248 -13.75 23.72 -5.27
C ASN A 248 -14.69 23.65 -6.48
N ILE A 249 -15.54 22.61 -6.58
CA ILE A 249 -16.54 22.50 -7.66
C ILE A 249 -17.50 23.69 -7.63
N GLY A 250 -18.05 24.04 -6.46
CA GLY A 250 -18.95 25.17 -6.32
C GLY A 250 -18.31 26.50 -6.73
N SER A 251 -17.05 26.71 -6.37
CA SER A 251 -16.26 27.87 -6.80
C SER A 251 -16.09 27.92 -8.32
N VAL A 252 -15.80 26.78 -8.96
CA VAL A 252 -15.72 26.69 -10.43
C VAL A 252 -17.05 27.00 -11.08
N LEU A 253 -18.17 26.46 -10.60
CA LEU A 253 -19.49 26.71 -11.18
C LEU A 253 -19.90 28.17 -11.07
N LYS A 254 -19.60 28.84 -9.95
CA LYS A 254 -19.82 30.30 -9.80
C LYS A 254 -18.95 31.12 -10.75
N GLU A 255 -17.70 30.73 -10.90
CA GLU A 255 -16.81 31.41 -11.83
C GLU A 255 -17.30 31.26 -13.28
N LEU A 256 -17.74 30.06 -13.65
CA LEU A 256 -18.29 29.78 -14.97
C LEU A 256 -19.65 30.47 -15.20
N SER A 257 -20.49 30.62 -14.18
CA SER A 257 -21.80 31.29 -14.30
C SER A 257 -21.67 32.80 -14.58
N LEU A 258 -20.51 33.38 -14.27
CA LEU A 258 -20.14 34.77 -14.58
C LEU A 258 -19.24 34.89 -15.83
N SER A 259 -19.05 33.81 -16.57
CA SER A 259 -18.22 33.78 -17.78
C SER A 259 -18.77 34.69 -18.88
N LYS A 260 -17.87 35.29 -19.68
CA LYS A 260 -18.23 36.00 -20.91
C LYS A 260 -18.78 35.07 -22.00
N ASN A 261 -18.50 33.77 -21.92
CA ASN A 261 -19.11 32.78 -22.79
C ASN A 261 -20.52 32.48 -22.27
N SER A 262 -21.53 32.87 -23.05
CA SER A 262 -22.95 32.76 -22.67
C SER A 262 -23.39 31.33 -22.40
N ASP A 263 -22.87 30.35 -23.14
CA ASP A 263 -23.25 28.94 -22.97
C ASP A 263 -22.68 28.36 -21.69
N HIS A 264 -21.43 28.69 -21.36
CA HIS A 264 -20.82 28.32 -20.08
C HIS A 264 -21.58 28.96 -18.92
N ALA A 265 -21.89 30.25 -19.05
CA ALA A 265 -22.61 31.02 -18.04
C ALA A 265 -24.00 30.43 -17.78
N TYR A 266 -24.75 30.16 -18.85
CA TYR A 266 -26.08 29.57 -18.78
C TYR A 266 -26.07 28.19 -18.10
N LYS A 267 -25.23 27.26 -18.57
CA LYS A 267 -25.18 25.89 -18.04
C LYS A 267 -24.74 25.84 -16.57
N ALA A 268 -23.71 26.62 -16.21
CA ALA A 268 -23.23 26.66 -14.84
C ALA A 268 -24.27 27.28 -13.89
N LYS A 269 -25.02 28.29 -14.36
CA LYS A 269 -26.13 28.87 -13.60
C LYS A 269 -27.27 27.88 -13.40
N GLU A 270 -27.69 27.16 -14.43
CA GLU A 270 -28.73 26.12 -14.30
C GLU A 270 -28.32 25.01 -13.33
N ALA A 271 -27.05 24.60 -13.34
CA ALA A 271 -26.53 23.62 -12.39
C ALA A 271 -26.60 24.13 -10.94
N LEU A 272 -26.14 25.37 -10.69
CA LEU A 272 -26.22 25.99 -9.37
C LEU A 272 -27.67 26.14 -8.88
N ASP A 273 -28.58 26.61 -9.74
CA ASP A 273 -29.99 26.79 -9.41
C ASP A 273 -30.66 25.45 -9.08
N SER A 274 -30.31 24.38 -9.79
CA SER A 274 -30.80 23.02 -9.53
C SER A 274 -30.29 22.47 -8.21
N LEU A 275 -29.00 22.67 -7.90
CA LEU A 275 -28.39 22.26 -6.64
C LEU A 275 -28.99 23.01 -5.43
N ALA A 276 -29.33 24.29 -5.59
CA ALA A 276 -29.98 25.09 -4.55
C ALA A 276 -31.40 24.58 -4.24
N LYS A 277 -32.16 24.17 -5.26
CA LYS A 277 -33.54 23.65 -5.10
C LYS A 277 -33.62 22.32 -4.34
N ARG A 278 -32.55 21.52 -4.30
CA ARG A 278 -32.52 20.23 -3.58
C ARG A 278 -32.70 20.38 -2.06
N GLY A 279 -32.40 21.54 -1.48
CA GLY A 279 -32.38 21.74 -0.02
C GLY A 279 -31.28 20.92 0.68
N GLY A 280 -31.19 21.01 2.02
CA GLY A 280 -30.27 20.16 2.79
C GLY A 280 -28.84 20.68 3.03
N GLY A 281 -28.60 22.00 2.90
CA GLY A 281 -27.30 22.61 3.24
C GLY A 281 -26.27 22.65 2.12
N MET A 282 -26.61 22.15 0.92
CA MET A 282 -25.75 22.19 -0.26
C MET A 282 -25.35 23.62 -0.66
N GLU A 283 -26.29 24.57 -0.54
CA GLU A 283 -26.03 25.99 -0.79
C GLU A 283 -24.95 26.56 0.14
N LYS A 284 -24.91 26.13 1.42
CA LYS A 284 -23.87 26.56 2.37
C LYS A 284 -22.49 26.00 2.02
N LEU A 285 -22.42 24.75 1.52
CA LEU A 285 -21.17 24.10 1.13
C LEU A 285 -20.62 24.64 -0.20
N LEU A 286 -21.48 24.92 -1.17
CA LEU A 286 -21.07 25.62 -2.40
C LEU A 286 -20.60 27.05 -2.11
N ASN A 287 -21.05 27.64 -0.99
CA ASN A 287 -20.71 28.96 -0.49
C ASN A 287 -19.61 28.99 0.57
N SER A 288 -19.02 27.85 0.96
CA SER A 288 -17.88 27.86 1.87
C SER A 288 -16.64 28.32 1.09
N ASN A 289 -16.41 29.63 1.10
CA ASN A 289 -15.16 30.20 0.62
C ASN A 289 -14.02 29.63 1.46
N ASP A 290 -13.04 29.01 0.80
CA ASP A 290 -11.72 28.67 1.34
C ASP A 290 -11.67 28.15 2.78
N ILE A 291 -11.75 26.83 2.94
CA ILE A 291 -11.14 26.17 4.10
C ILE A 291 -9.64 26.04 3.78
N SER A 292 -8.97 27.19 3.71
CA SER A 292 -7.51 27.29 3.82
C SER A 292 -7.20 28.39 4.85
N LYS A 293 -7.24 27.97 6.11
CA LYS A 293 -6.47 28.58 7.20
C LYS A 293 -5.75 27.47 7.93
#